data_AF-A0A9E6BTK3-F1
#
_entry.id   AF-A0A9E6BTK3-F1
#
_cell.length_a   1.000
_cell.length_b   1.000
_cell.length_c   1.000
_cell.angle_alpha   90.00
_cell.angle_beta   90.00
_cell.angle_gamma   90.00
#
_symmetry.space_group_name_H-M   'P 1'
#
loop_
_entity.id
_entity.type
_entity.pdbx_description
1 polymer ?
#
loop_
_entity_poly.entity_id
_entity_poly.type
_entity_poly.pdbx_seq_one_letter_code
_entity_poly.pdbx_strand_id
1 'polypeptide(L)'
;MARSLERSVKFVRPGRYILNMLMFILAVGAVVYYLSPLSPQPTSLLLDAFNANPALNGLILGVLAIGIIYNLRQAGVIAPAVRWVESFRESVDPARARMPRPPTLISAMSKLLLDADTRSSRLSPESSRAILDSIGTRMDEGRELGRYLMNLLVFLGLLGTFWGLLETVNAVANTINGLATVGVAAEDAVAQLITNLREPLSGMGTAFSSSLFGLGGSLVVGFLDLQAGQAQNRFYTDLEDWLAGMTETVRTSSRDGSKLTEEDGDLAGAIYNLEAALAANTETQIKALAGQNAELKDEIRALNRTLIRFGGGK
;
A
#
# COMPACT_ATOMS: atom_id res chain seq x y z
N MET A 1 1.77 -34.71 26.58
CA MET A 1 2.17 -34.55 25.16
C MET A 1 2.21 -33.05 24.85
N ALA A 2 3.09 -32.25 25.45
CA ALA A 2 4.51 -32.10 25.14
C ALA A 2 4.80 -31.76 23.64
N ARG A 3 4.35 -30.56 23.24
CA ARG A 3 5.09 -29.59 22.40
C ARG A 3 5.99 -30.16 21.30
N SER A 4 5.44 -30.40 20.11
CA SER A 4 6.19 -30.41 18.85
C SER A 4 6.26 -29.01 18.20
N LEU A 5 6.11 -27.93 18.99
CA LEU A 5 6.15 -26.52 18.55
C LEU A 5 7.54 -26.03 18.07
N GLU A 6 8.48 -26.93 17.79
CA GLU A 6 9.81 -26.59 17.29
C GLU A 6 9.87 -26.56 15.77
N ARG A 7 9.16 -25.59 15.20
CA ARG A 7 9.78 -24.75 14.17
C ARG A 7 9.39 -23.32 14.49
N SER A 8 10.13 -22.72 15.43
CA SER A 8 9.89 -21.36 15.89
C SER A 8 10.20 -20.38 14.76
N VAL A 9 9.24 -20.12 13.88
CA VAL A 9 9.30 -18.92 13.03
C VAL A 9 9.35 -17.74 13.98
N LYS A 10 10.51 -17.08 14.06
CA LYS A 10 10.71 -15.87 14.86
C LYS A 10 10.24 -14.70 14.02
N PHE A 11 9.11 -14.12 14.40
CA PHE A 11 8.62 -12.91 13.77
C PHE A 11 9.63 -11.78 13.98
N VAL A 12 10.14 -11.21 12.90
CA VAL A 12 11.10 -10.11 12.99
C VAL A 12 10.34 -8.85 13.41
N ARG A 13 10.70 -8.29 14.57
CA ARG A 13 10.09 -7.04 15.04
C ARG A 13 10.41 -5.91 14.06
N PRO A 14 9.45 -5.04 13.71
CA PRO A 14 9.64 -3.96 12.74
C PRO A 14 10.54 -2.81 13.27
N GLY A 15 11.07 -2.93 14.49
CA GLY A 15 11.81 -1.87 15.18
C GLY A 15 13.03 -1.36 14.40
N ARG A 16 13.75 -2.23 13.67
CA ARG A 16 14.88 -1.81 12.83
C ARG A 16 14.45 -0.91 11.68
N TYR A 17 13.33 -1.22 11.03
CA TYR A 17 12.81 -0.41 9.92
C TYR A 17 12.34 0.97 10.43
N ILE A 18 11.61 0.99 11.54
CA ILE A 18 11.17 2.24 12.18
C ILE A 18 12.38 3.08 12.62
N LEU A 19 13.42 2.46 13.20
CA LEU A 19 14.65 3.16 13.57
C LEU A 19 15.34 3.78 12.35
N ASN A 20 15.46 3.04 11.24
CA ASN A 20 16.04 3.55 10.01
C ASN A 20 15.23 4.72 9.44
N MET A 21 13.89 4.64 9.47
CA MET A 21 13.00 5.73 9.07
C MET A 21 13.23 6.98 9.92
N LEU A 22 13.30 6.82 11.25
CA LEU A 22 13.55 7.91 12.18
C LEU A 22 14.94 8.52 11.99
N MET A 23 15.98 7.71 11.82
CA MET A 23 17.33 8.20 11.53
C MET A 23 17.39 8.97 10.21
N PHE A 24 16.68 8.50 9.18
CA PHE A 24 16.61 9.20 7.91
C PHE A 24 15.86 10.53 8.03
N ILE A 25 14.72 10.57 8.72
CA ILE A 25 13.99 11.82 8.99
C ILE A 25 14.86 12.78 9.81
N LEU A 26 15.61 12.28 10.79
CA LEU A 26 16.56 13.07 11.57
C LEU A 26 17.67 13.65 10.69
N ALA A 27 18.24 12.86 9.79
CA ALA A 27 19.27 13.31 8.86
C ALA A 27 18.75 14.40 7.91
N VAL A 28 17.56 14.20 7.33
CA VAL A 28 16.91 15.21 6.48
C VAL A 28 16.58 16.46 7.29
N GLY A 29 16.06 16.30 8.50
CA GLY A 29 15.80 17.41 9.44
C GLY A 29 17.07 18.18 9.79
N ALA A 30 18.21 17.51 9.95
CA ALA A 30 19.50 18.15 10.20
C ALA A 30 19.97 18.96 8.99
N VAL A 31 19.77 18.46 7.76
CA VAL A 31 20.04 19.21 6.53
C VAL A 31 19.16 20.45 6.43
N VAL A 32 17.85 20.31 6.67
CA VAL A 32 16.91 21.44 6.70
C VAL A 32 17.27 22.45 7.79
N TYR A 33 17.68 21.98 8.97
CA TYR A 33 18.14 22.83 10.06
C TYR A 33 19.41 23.60 9.70
N TYR A 34 20.38 22.96 9.05
CA TYR A 34 21.62 23.61 8.61
C TYR A 34 21.39 24.66 7.51
N LEU A 35 20.38 24.45 6.66
CA LEU A 35 19.95 25.39 5.61
C LEU A 35 18.99 26.48 6.13
N SER A 36 18.45 26.31 7.34
CA SER A 36 17.49 27.22 7.96
C SER A 36 18.22 28.42 8.61
N PRO A 37 17.56 29.58 8.75
CA PRO A 37 18.11 30.73 9.47
C PRO A 37 18.47 30.46 10.94
N LEU A 38 18.09 29.31 11.53
CA LEU A 38 18.53 28.84 12.85
C LEU A 38 19.94 28.22 12.87
N SER A 39 20.59 28.07 11.73
CA SER A 39 21.95 27.55 11.57
C SER A 39 23.02 28.54 12.05
N PRO A 40 24.22 28.07 12.49
CA PRO A 40 25.38 28.91 12.77
C PRO A 40 25.80 29.84 11.61
N GLN A 41 25.37 29.54 10.37
CA GLN A 41 25.50 30.41 9.19
C GLN A 41 24.10 30.65 8.58
N PRO A 42 23.44 31.79 8.84
CA PRO A 42 22.07 32.01 8.38
C PRO A 42 22.03 32.17 6.86
N THR A 43 21.31 31.28 6.20
CA THR A 43 21.00 31.38 4.76
C THR A 43 19.52 31.68 4.62
N SER A 44 19.13 32.77 3.96
CA SER A 44 17.72 33.12 3.72
C SER A 44 17.06 32.26 2.63
N LEU A 45 17.84 31.43 1.92
CA LEU A 45 17.45 30.71 0.72
C LEU A 45 16.20 29.83 0.91
N LEU A 46 16.05 29.14 2.04
CA LEU A 46 14.83 28.35 2.32
C LEU A 46 13.60 29.23 2.56
N LEU A 47 13.78 30.38 3.21
CA LEU A 47 12.70 31.31 3.50
C LEU A 47 12.26 32.03 2.23
N ASP A 48 13.21 32.47 1.41
CA ASP A 48 12.97 33.11 0.12
C ASP A 48 12.31 32.14 -0.86
N ALA A 49 12.78 30.88 -0.89
CA ALA A 49 12.15 29.79 -1.63
C ALA A 49 10.72 29.53 -1.18
N PHE A 50 10.47 29.45 0.13
CA PHE A 50 9.13 29.23 0.67
C PHE A 50 8.19 30.39 0.33
N ASN A 51 8.66 31.62 0.52
CA ASN A 51 7.90 32.85 0.30
C ASN A 51 7.61 33.15 -1.18
N ALA A 52 8.30 32.48 -2.11
CA ALA A 52 8.01 32.58 -3.53
C ALA A 52 6.57 32.18 -3.87
N ASN A 53 6.09 31.08 -3.28
CA ASN A 53 4.73 30.58 -3.44
C ASN A 53 4.23 29.98 -2.12
N PRO A 54 3.85 30.82 -1.13
CA PRO A 54 3.56 30.36 0.23
C PRO A 54 2.41 29.35 0.28
N ALA A 55 1.38 29.54 -0.56
CA ALA A 55 0.22 28.65 -0.62
C ALA A 55 0.59 27.26 -1.13
N LEU A 56 1.33 27.19 -2.25
CA LEU A 56 1.73 25.92 -2.87
C LEU A 56 2.81 25.22 -2.04
N ASN A 57 3.83 25.94 -1.58
CA ASN A 57 4.87 25.38 -0.72
C ASN A 57 4.30 24.90 0.61
N GLY A 58 3.35 25.64 1.20
CA GLY A 58 2.61 25.21 2.38
C GLY A 58 1.82 23.92 2.13
N LEU A 59 1.17 23.79 0.97
CA LEU A 59 0.49 22.56 0.57
C LEU A 59 1.46 21.38 0.40
N ILE A 60 2.61 21.60 -0.25
CA ILE A 60 3.67 20.58 -0.39
C ILE A 60 4.12 20.10 0.99
N LEU A 61 4.44 21.02 1.92
CA LEU A 61 4.85 20.66 3.28
C LEU A 61 3.74 19.92 4.04
N GLY A 62 2.47 20.31 3.84
CA GLY A 62 1.32 19.62 4.41
C GLY A 62 1.21 18.17 3.92
N VAL A 63 1.30 17.96 2.61
CA VAL A 63 1.28 16.62 1.99
C VAL A 63 2.49 15.80 2.44
N LEU A 64 3.68 16.41 2.53
CA LEU A 64 4.88 15.77 3.06
C LEU A 64 4.70 15.31 4.50
N ALA A 65 4.17 16.16 5.38
CA ALA A 65 3.90 15.81 6.77
C ALA A 65 2.90 14.64 6.88
N ILE A 66 1.83 14.68 6.08
CA ILE A 66 0.86 13.57 5.99
C ILE A 66 1.55 12.29 5.53
N GLY A 67 2.39 12.35 4.50
CA GLY A 67 3.14 11.20 3.98
C GLY A 67 4.10 10.60 5.00
N ILE A 68 4.82 11.44 5.75
CA ILE A 68 5.71 10.99 6.84
C ILE A 68 4.91 10.27 7.93
N ILE A 69 3.84 10.91 8.41
CA ILE A 69 2.98 10.33 9.47
C ILE A 69 2.35 9.03 8.99
N TYR A 70 1.86 9.00 7.75
CA TYR A 70 1.23 7.82 7.17
C TYR A 70 2.19 6.62 7.12
N ASN A 71 3.38 6.80 6.56
CA ASN A 71 4.37 5.73 6.46
C ASN A 71 4.86 5.24 7.82
N LEU A 72 5.07 6.15 8.78
CA LEU A 72 5.42 5.77 10.15
C LEU A 72 4.31 4.97 10.83
N ARG A 73 3.04 5.37 10.66
CA ARG A 73 1.90 4.59 11.15
C ARG A 73 1.85 3.22 10.50
N GLN A 74 2.05 3.16 9.19
CA GLN A 74 1.99 1.92 8.42
C GLN A 74 3.07 0.91 8.87
N ALA A 75 4.31 1.37 9.09
CA ALA A 75 5.36 0.54 9.69
C ALA A 75 5.06 0.16 11.16
N GLY A 76 4.44 1.08 11.92
CA GLY A 76 4.07 0.88 13.32
C GLY A 76 2.95 -0.15 13.55
N VAL A 77 2.03 -0.33 12.59
CA VAL A 77 0.90 -1.28 12.69
C VAL A 77 1.37 -2.75 12.74
N ILE A 78 2.58 -3.04 12.25
CA ILE A 78 3.15 -4.40 12.27
C ILE A 78 3.52 -4.85 13.69
N ALA A 79 3.95 -3.92 14.56
CA ALA A 79 4.37 -4.26 15.93
C ALA A 79 3.24 -4.85 16.81
N PRO A 80 2.03 -4.26 16.90
CA PRO A 80 0.92 -4.92 17.59
C PRO A 80 0.48 -6.21 16.91
N ALA A 81 0.66 -6.32 15.59
CA ALA A 81 0.35 -7.51 14.80
C ALA A 81 1.22 -8.71 15.22
N VAL A 82 2.54 -8.50 15.27
CA VAL A 82 3.50 -9.50 15.76
C VAL A 82 3.19 -9.89 17.21
N ARG A 83 2.96 -8.91 18.10
CA ARG A 83 2.63 -9.18 19.52
C ARG A 83 1.35 -10.00 19.68
N TRP A 84 0.34 -9.77 18.84
CA TRP A 84 -0.90 -10.54 18.86
C TRP A 84 -0.64 -12.00 18.48
N VAL A 85 0.12 -12.25 17.42
CA VAL A 85 0.48 -13.62 16.98
C VAL A 85 1.36 -14.33 18.01
N GLU A 86 2.35 -13.65 18.60
CA GLU A 86 3.16 -14.18 19.69
C GLU A 86 2.28 -14.55 20.90
N SER A 87 1.37 -13.68 21.30
CA SER A 87 0.43 -13.93 22.41
C SER A 87 -0.47 -15.13 22.13
N PHE A 88 -1.02 -15.23 20.91
CA PHE A 88 -1.87 -16.35 20.48
C PHE A 88 -1.13 -17.70 20.56
N ARG A 89 0.16 -17.73 20.15
CA ARG A 89 1.00 -18.92 20.22
C ARG A 89 1.34 -19.37 21.65
N GLU A 90 1.43 -18.43 22.58
CA GLU A 90 1.78 -18.71 23.99
C GLU A 90 0.54 -19.09 24.83
N SER A 91 -0.66 -18.71 24.40
CA SER A 91 -1.91 -19.05 25.09
C SER A 91 -2.30 -20.52 24.90
N VAL A 92 -2.64 -21.17 26.02
CA VAL A 92 -3.16 -22.55 26.08
C VAL A 92 -4.67 -22.60 25.80
N ASP A 93 -5.41 -21.54 26.15
CA ASP A 93 -6.83 -21.32 25.81
C ASP A 93 -6.98 -19.85 25.35
N PRO A 94 -6.76 -19.55 24.06
CA PRO A 94 -6.86 -18.22 23.49
C PRO A 94 -8.21 -17.55 23.81
N ALA A 95 -9.32 -18.28 23.70
CA ALA A 95 -10.67 -17.73 23.88
C ALA A 95 -10.93 -17.18 25.30
N ARG A 96 -10.24 -17.71 26.31
CA ARG A 96 -10.35 -17.26 27.71
C ARG A 96 -9.18 -16.41 28.20
N ALA A 97 -8.08 -16.34 27.44
CA ALA A 97 -6.94 -15.50 27.76
C ALA A 97 -7.24 -14.01 27.50
N ARG A 98 -6.65 -13.11 28.30
CA ARG A 98 -6.64 -11.66 28.00
C ARG A 98 -5.71 -11.39 26.81
N MET A 99 -6.19 -11.65 25.60
CA MET A 99 -5.44 -11.34 24.38
C MET A 99 -5.44 -9.83 24.09
N PRO A 100 -4.34 -9.30 23.51
CA PRO A 100 -4.33 -7.94 22.98
C PRO A 100 -5.45 -7.75 21.93
N ARG A 101 -5.97 -6.52 21.78
CA ARG A 101 -6.94 -6.24 20.71
C ARG A 101 -6.32 -6.55 19.34
N PRO A 102 -6.98 -7.34 18.48
CA PRO A 102 -6.44 -7.69 17.18
C PRO A 102 -6.30 -6.41 16.33
N PRO A 103 -5.11 -6.12 15.79
CA PRO A 103 -4.92 -4.97 14.93
C PRO A 103 -5.70 -5.13 13.63
N THR A 104 -6.07 -4.01 13.01
CA THR A 104 -6.89 -3.96 11.79
C THR A 104 -6.33 -4.84 10.67
N LEU A 105 -4.99 -4.90 10.54
CA LEU A 105 -4.27 -5.72 9.57
C LEU A 105 -4.57 -7.23 9.67
N ILE A 106 -4.77 -7.74 10.89
CA ILE A 106 -4.94 -9.17 11.19
C ILE A 106 -6.39 -9.48 11.60
N SER A 107 -7.29 -8.50 11.56
CA SER A 107 -8.66 -8.65 12.07
C SER A 107 -9.40 -9.87 11.49
N ALA A 108 -9.29 -10.13 10.19
CA ALA A 108 -9.90 -11.30 9.54
C ALA A 108 -9.27 -12.63 10.00
N MET A 109 -7.93 -12.68 10.02
CA MET A 109 -7.18 -13.85 10.51
C MET A 109 -7.50 -14.16 11.97
N SER A 110 -7.56 -13.14 12.83
CA SER A 110 -7.80 -13.35 14.26
C SER A 110 -9.11 -14.07 14.54
N LYS A 111 -10.18 -13.74 13.81
CA LYS A 111 -11.48 -14.39 13.94
C LYS A 111 -11.44 -15.85 13.49
N LEU A 112 -10.79 -16.12 12.35
CA LEU A 112 -10.68 -17.47 11.80
C LEU A 112 -9.80 -18.39 12.67
N LEU A 113 -8.70 -17.86 13.19
CA LEU A 113 -7.84 -18.59 14.13
C LEU A 113 -8.55 -18.89 15.45
N LEU A 114 -9.29 -17.92 16.00
CA LEU A 114 -10.07 -18.13 17.22
C LEU A 114 -11.21 -19.13 17.02
N ASP A 115 -11.92 -19.08 15.88
CA ASP A 115 -13.02 -20.03 15.59
C ASP A 115 -12.49 -21.45 15.33
N ALA A 116 -11.36 -21.57 14.62
CA ALA A 116 -10.66 -22.84 14.42
C ALA A 116 -10.25 -23.45 15.77
N ASP A 117 -9.61 -22.67 16.63
CA ASP A 117 -9.19 -23.10 17.97
C ASP A 117 -10.40 -23.49 18.86
N THR A 118 -11.45 -22.66 18.90
CA THR A 118 -12.66 -22.90 19.72
C THR A 118 -13.39 -24.18 19.29
N ARG A 119 -13.44 -24.47 17.99
CA ARG A 119 -14.06 -25.70 17.46
C ARG A 119 -13.16 -26.92 17.55
N SER A 120 -11.94 -26.79 18.09
CA SER A 120 -10.87 -27.79 17.95
C SER A 120 -10.66 -28.21 16.48
N SER A 121 -11.02 -27.32 15.56
CA SER A 121 -10.96 -27.51 14.12
C SER A 121 -9.61 -27.06 13.64
N ARG A 122 -8.94 -27.92 12.86
CA ARG A 122 -7.61 -27.62 12.31
C ARG A 122 -7.76 -26.74 11.07
N LEU A 123 -6.89 -25.74 10.92
CA LEU A 123 -6.87 -24.88 9.73
C LEU A 123 -6.56 -25.73 8.50
N SER A 124 -7.40 -25.63 7.47
CA SER A 124 -7.13 -26.25 6.17
C SER A 124 -6.15 -25.40 5.36
N PRO A 125 -5.41 -25.99 4.40
CA PRO A 125 -4.57 -25.25 3.45
C PRO A 125 -5.35 -24.12 2.73
N GLU A 126 -6.61 -24.36 2.40
CA GLU A 126 -7.50 -23.41 1.73
C GLU A 126 -7.80 -22.21 2.62
N SER A 127 -8.09 -22.43 3.91
CA SER A 127 -8.33 -21.35 4.87
C SER A 127 -7.09 -20.49 5.13
N SER A 128 -5.90 -21.10 5.15
CA SER A 128 -4.63 -20.39 5.31
C SER A 128 -4.32 -19.50 4.11
N ARG A 129 -4.56 -19.99 2.89
CA ARG A 129 -4.41 -19.18 1.67
C ARG A 129 -5.38 -18.01 1.62
N ALA A 130 -6.64 -18.22 1.99
CA ALA A 130 -7.64 -17.15 2.04
C ALA A 130 -7.27 -16.05 3.06
N ILE A 131 -6.69 -16.43 4.20
CA ILE A 131 -6.15 -15.49 5.20
C ILE A 131 -5.00 -14.67 4.61
N LEU A 132 -4.02 -15.34 3.99
CA LEU A 132 -2.86 -14.68 3.40
C LEU A 132 -3.28 -13.72 2.29
N ASP A 133 -4.18 -14.13 1.40
CA ASP A 133 -4.73 -13.29 0.33
C ASP A 133 -5.41 -12.03 0.89
N SER A 134 -6.26 -12.18 1.91
CA SER A 134 -6.91 -11.04 2.56
C SER A 134 -5.92 -10.07 3.21
N ILE A 135 -4.85 -10.57 3.84
CA ILE A 135 -3.81 -9.73 4.43
C ILE A 135 -3.00 -9.03 3.32
N GLY A 136 -2.67 -9.75 2.26
CA GLY A 136 -1.97 -9.22 1.08
C GLY A 136 -2.72 -8.06 0.45
N THR A 137 -4.02 -8.23 0.15
CA THR A 137 -4.86 -7.17 -0.41
C THR A 137 -4.87 -5.91 0.47
N ARG A 138 -5.03 -6.07 1.79
CA ARG A 138 -5.03 -4.94 2.73
C ARG A 138 -3.69 -4.21 2.80
N MET A 139 -2.58 -4.95 2.64
CA MET A 139 -1.24 -4.37 2.59
C MET A 139 -1.01 -3.62 1.27
N ASP A 140 -1.51 -4.15 0.16
CA ASP A 140 -1.47 -3.50 -1.16
C ASP A 140 -2.28 -2.18 -1.17
N GLU A 141 -3.51 -2.21 -0.64
CA GLU A 141 -4.35 -1.01 -0.47
C GLU A 141 -3.62 0.09 0.32
N GLY A 142 -2.91 -0.29 1.38
CA GLY A 142 -2.10 0.66 2.15
C GLY A 142 -0.91 1.24 1.35
N ARG A 143 -0.29 0.45 0.47
CA ARG A 143 0.84 0.90 -0.37
C ARG A 143 0.41 1.82 -1.50
N GLU A 144 -0.81 1.66 -2.00
CA GLU A 144 -1.35 2.53 -3.04
C GLU A 144 -1.37 4.00 -2.61
N LEU A 145 -1.80 4.27 -1.37
CA LEU A 145 -1.85 5.64 -0.84
C LEU A 145 -0.44 6.24 -0.68
N GLY A 146 0.54 5.45 -0.25
CA GLY A 146 1.95 5.89 -0.18
C GLY A 146 2.48 6.35 -1.54
N ARG A 147 2.20 5.56 -2.59
CA ARG A 147 2.58 5.89 -3.98
C ARG A 147 1.83 7.10 -4.52
N TYR A 148 0.54 7.23 -4.18
CA TYR A 148 -0.24 8.40 -4.52
C TYR A 148 0.35 9.66 -3.92
N LEU A 149 0.70 9.67 -2.62
CA LEU A 149 1.31 10.83 -1.96
C LEU A 149 2.67 11.20 -2.55
N MET A 150 3.49 10.21 -2.92
CA MET A 150 4.76 10.43 -3.61
C MET A 150 4.56 11.12 -4.96
N ASN A 151 3.66 10.59 -5.80
CA ASN A 151 3.33 11.16 -7.11
C ASN A 151 2.69 12.54 -6.98
N LEU A 152 1.86 12.75 -5.97
CA LEU A 152 1.24 14.03 -5.67
C LEU A 152 2.29 15.08 -5.33
N LEU A 153 3.31 14.75 -4.52
CA LEU A 153 4.42 15.66 -4.21
C LEU A 153 5.22 16.06 -5.46
N VAL A 154 5.51 15.09 -6.34
CA VAL A 154 6.16 15.38 -7.63
C VAL A 154 5.28 16.30 -8.47
N PHE A 155 3.99 15.98 -8.60
CA PHE A 155 3.04 16.77 -9.37
C PHE A 155 2.90 18.20 -8.84
N LEU A 156 2.78 18.39 -7.53
CA LEU A 156 2.74 19.71 -6.91
C LEU A 156 4.04 20.49 -7.15
N GLY A 157 5.20 19.82 -7.08
CA GLY A 157 6.48 20.45 -7.40
C GLY A 157 6.55 20.95 -8.85
N LEU A 158 6.10 20.13 -9.81
CA LEU A 158 5.99 20.52 -11.21
C LEU A 158 4.98 21.67 -11.41
N LEU A 159 3.84 21.63 -10.73
CA LEU A 159 2.85 22.70 -10.77
C LEU A 159 3.44 24.04 -10.30
N GLY A 160 4.33 24.02 -9.31
CA GLY A 160 5.06 25.20 -8.85
C GLY A 160 5.94 25.81 -9.95
N THR A 161 6.65 24.99 -10.71
CA THR A 161 7.44 25.49 -11.87
C THR A 161 6.56 26.10 -12.95
N PHE A 162 5.41 25.48 -13.23
CA PHE A 162 4.47 25.99 -14.21
C PHE A 162 3.91 27.36 -13.79
N TRP A 163 3.54 27.51 -12.52
CA TRP A 163 3.08 28.78 -11.96
C TRP A 163 4.11 29.89 -12.08
N GLY A 164 5.37 29.61 -11.75
CA GLY A 164 6.41 30.62 -11.90
C GLY A 164 6.72 30.96 -13.36
N LEU A 165 6.66 30.00 -14.27
CA LEU A 165 6.78 30.30 -15.70
C LEU A 165 5.65 31.22 -16.18
N LEU A 166 4.41 31.02 -15.73
CA LEU A 166 3.31 31.94 -16.04
C LEU A 166 3.57 33.36 -15.53
N GLU A 167 4.12 33.50 -14.32
CA GLU A 167 4.51 34.79 -13.76
C GLU A 167 5.57 35.47 -14.64
N THR A 168 6.60 34.73 -15.07
CA THR A 168 7.62 35.28 -15.97
C THR A 168 7.05 35.71 -17.32
N VAL A 169 6.14 34.93 -17.91
CA VAL A 169 5.49 35.26 -19.19
C VAL A 169 4.65 36.52 -19.06
N ASN A 170 3.87 36.66 -17.97
CA ASN A 170 3.07 37.85 -17.71
C ASN A 170 3.94 39.10 -17.52
N ALA A 171 5.06 38.98 -16.79
CA ALA A 171 6.00 40.08 -16.61
C ALA A 171 6.64 40.53 -17.94
N VAL A 172 7.02 39.57 -18.81
CA VAL A 172 7.53 39.85 -20.16
C VAL A 172 6.46 40.54 -21.00
N ALA A 173 5.22 40.05 -20.99
CA ALA A 173 4.10 40.67 -21.72
C ALA A 173 3.84 42.12 -21.27
N ASN A 174 3.86 42.36 -19.95
CA ASN A 174 3.71 43.70 -19.38
C ASN A 174 4.85 44.63 -19.80
N THR A 175 6.09 44.11 -19.84
CA THR A 175 7.26 44.86 -20.30
C THR A 175 7.12 45.29 -21.75
N ILE A 176 6.69 44.38 -22.63
CA ILE A 176 6.47 44.67 -24.06
C ILE A 176 5.36 45.73 -24.24
N ASN A 177 4.25 45.60 -23.51
CA ASN A 177 3.15 46.58 -23.55
C ASN A 177 3.59 47.96 -23.02
N GLY A 178 4.44 48.00 -22.00
CA GLY A 178 5.03 49.22 -21.48
C GLY A 178 5.93 49.92 -22.50
N LEU A 179 6.75 49.17 -23.24
CA LEU A 179 7.60 49.75 -24.30
C LEU A 179 6.81 50.24 -25.51
N ALA A 180 5.69 49.57 -25.85
CA ALA A 180 4.83 49.98 -26.95
C ALA A 180 4.08 51.30 -26.68
N THR A 181 3.95 51.71 -25.42
CA THR A 181 3.13 52.87 -25.02
C THR A 181 3.95 54.13 -24.73
N VAL A 182 5.27 54.03 -24.55
CA VAL A 182 6.11 55.19 -24.23
C VAL A 182 6.97 55.58 -25.44
N GLY A 183 6.73 56.77 -25.99
CA GLY A 183 7.53 57.38 -27.06
C GLY A 183 8.90 57.87 -26.59
N VAL A 184 9.69 56.99 -25.95
CA VAL A 184 11.03 57.28 -25.44
C VAL A 184 12.06 57.19 -26.57
N ALA A 185 13.16 57.94 -26.47
CA ALA A 185 14.35 57.72 -27.27
C ALA A 185 14.80 56.25 -27.20
N ALA A 186 15.23 55.68 -28.33
CA ALA A 186 15.51 54.26 -28.49
C ALA A 186 16.57 53.71 -27.49
N GLU A 187 17.47 54.58 -27.01
CA GLU A 187 18.53 54.24 -26.07
C GLU A 187 17.99 53.96 -24.65
N ASP A 188 17.03 54.75 -24.17
CA ASP A 188 16.39 54.58 -22.86
C ASP A 188 15.41 53.40 -22.85
N ALA A 189 14.75 53.13 -23.98
CA ALA A 189 13.84 52.00 -24.14
C ALA A 189 14.55 50.64 -23.95
N VAL A 190 15.80 50.51 -24.43
CA VAL A 190 16.58 49.28 -24.26
C VAL A 190 17.05 49.09 -22.81
N ALA A 191 17.47 50.16 -22.13
CA ALA A 191 17.85 50.10 -20.72
C ALA A 191 16.66 49.71 -19.82
N GLN A 192 15.47 50.21 -20.15
CA GLN A 192 14.22 49.88 -19.47
C GLN A 192 13.78 48.44 -19.73
N LEU A 193 13.90 47.95 -20.97
CA LEU A 193 13.68 46.53 -21.31
C LEU A 193 14.59 45.62 -20.49
N ILE A 194 15.89 45.92 -20.41
CA ILE A 194 16.86 45.11 -19.63
C ILE A 194 16.47 45.09 -18.14
N THR A 195 16.08 46.25 -17.58
CA THR A 195 15.68 46.36 -16.18
C THR A 195 14.41 45.57 -15.89
N ASN A 196 13.41 45.68 -16.76
CA ASN A 196 12.12 45.01 -16.62
C ASN A 196 12.20 43.49 -16.88
N LEU A 197 13.17 43.01 -17.65
CA LEU A 197 13.40 41.57 -17.85
C LEU A 197 14.21 40.92 -16.72
N ARG A 198 14.99 41.69 -15.94
CA ARG A 198 15.80 41.16 -14.83
C ARG A 198 14.95 40.60 -13.69
N GLU A 199 13.84 41.26 -13.37
CA GLU A 199 12.92 40.84 -12.32
C GLU A 199 12.31 39.45 -12.58
N PRO A 200 11.69 39.16 -13.74
CA PRO A 200 11.21 37.82 -14.07
C PRO A 200 12.33 36.79 -14.23
N LEU A 201 13.52 37.17 -14.72
CA LEU A 201 14.68 36.28 -14.76
C LEU A 201 15.13 35.86 -13.34
N SER A 202 15.08 36.78 -12.36
CA SER A 202 15.35 36.48 -10.96
C SER A 202 14.23 35.65 -10.32
N GLY A 203 12.97 35.92 -10.66
CA GLY A 203 11.80 35.17 -10.18
C GLY A 203 11.72 33.72 -10.68
N MET A 204 12.42 33.38 -11.78
CA MET A 204 12.49 32.01 -12.25
C MET A 204 13.21 31.07 -11.26
N GLY A 205 14.24 31.57 -10.56
CA GLY A 205 14.98 30.78 -9.58
C GLY A 205 14.15 30.44 -8.34
N THR A 206 13.29 31.38 -7.91
CA THR A 206 12.38 31.17 -6.77
C THR A 206 11.21 30.25 -7.15
N ALA A 207 10.73 30.30 -8.39
CA ALA A 207 9.75 29.35 -8.93
C ALA A 207 10.23 27.89 -8.97
N PHE A 208 11.51 27.68 -9.27
CA PHE A 208 12.11 26.35 -9.28
C PHE A 208 12.18 25.71 -7.89
N SER A 209 12.18 26.54 -6.84
CA SER A 209 12.28 26.05 -5.45
C SER A 209 11.08 25.19 -5.03
N SER A 210 9.87 25.49 -5.52
CA SER A 210 8.69 24.64 -5.32
C SER A 210 8.90 23.22 -5.87
N SER A 211 9.60 23.11 -7.00
CA SER A 211 10.00 21.81 -7.57
C SER A 211 10.94 21.06 -6.66
N LEU A 212 11.93 21.76 -6.08
CA LEU A 212 12.87 21.17 -5.13
C LEU A 212 12.16 20.68 -3.86
N PHE A 213 11.17 21.41 -3.36
CA PHE A 213 10.36 20.95 -2.24
C PHE A 213 9.52 19.71 -2.61
N GLY A 214 8.89 19.71 -3.78
CA GLY A 214 8.08 18.58 -4.25
C GLY A 214 8.91 17.31 -4.51
N LEU A 215 10.02 17.43 -5.22
CA LEU A 215 10.94 16.33 -5.51
C LEU A 215 11.70 15.86 -4.27
N GLY A 216 12.19 16.78 -3.44
CA GLY A 216 12.82 16.44 -2.16
C GLY A 216 11.85 15.74 -1.22
N GLY A 217 10.61 16.25 -1.14
CA GLY A 217 9.55 15.63 -0.35
C GLY A 217 9.16 14.25 -0.87
N SER A 218 9.05 14.06 -2.19
CA SER A 218 8.72 12.76 -2.77
C SER A 218 9.81 11.72 -2.53
N LEU A 219 11.09 12.12 -2.55
CA LEU A 219 12.21 11.24 -2.17
C LEU A 219 12.12 10.83 -0.70
N VAL A 220 11.79 11.77 0.19
CA VAL A 220 11.62 11.47 1.62
C VAL A 220 10.49 10.46 1.82
N VAL A 221 9.31 10.73 1.26
CA VAL A 221 8.16 9.83 1.35
C VAL A 221 8.47 8.48 0.69
N GLY A 222 9.14 8.48 -0.46
CA GLY A 222 9.51 7.26 -1.17
C GLY A 222 10.46 6.36 -0.38
N PHE A 223 11.45 6.93 0.30
CA PHE A 223 12.31 6.14 1.19
C PHE A 223 11.52 5.53 2.36
N LEU A 224 10.62 6.31 2.97
CA LEU A 224 9.78 5.83 4.07
C LEU A 224 8.84 4.71 3.62
N ASP A 225 8.24 4.83 2.44
CA ASP A 225 7.36 3.82 1.82
C ASP A 225 8.12 2.52 1.54
N LEU A 226 9.36 2.60 1.05
CA LEU A 226 10.22 1.42 0.88
C LEU A 226 10.47 0.69 2.20
N GLN A 227 10.78 1.43 3.28
CA GLN A 227 11.02 0.81 4.59
C GLN A 227 9.76 0.17 5.18
N ALA A 228 8.60 0.83 5.01
CA ALA A 228 7.31 0.28 5.43
C ALA A 228 6.95 -0.98 4.62
N GLY A 229 7.15 -0.96 3.30
CA GLY A 229 6.93 -2.08 2.40
C GLY A 229 7.84 -3.28 2.70
N GLN A 230 9.11 -3.05 3.01
CA GLN A 230 10.03 -4.12 3.43
C GLN A 230 9.58 -4.77 4.75
N ALA A 231 9.20 -3.97 5.74
CA ALA A 231 8.71 -4.48 7.02
C ALA A 231 7.44 -5.31 6.84
N GLN A 232 6.52 -4.84 5.99
CA GLN A 232 5.29 -5.51 5.60
C GLN A 232 5.54 -6.86 4.93
N ASN A 233 6.36 -6.88 3.87
CA ASN A 233 6.68 -8.10 3.14
C ASN A 233 7.33 -9.13 4.06
N ARG A 234 8.24 -8.68 4.94
CA ARG A 234 8.86 -9.57 5.91
C ARG A 234 7.84 -10.20 6.86
N PHE A 235 6.91 -9.39 7.36
CA PHE A 235 5.83 -9.88 8.21
C PHE A 235 4.91 -10.88 7.49
N TYR A 236 4.58 -10.63 6.21
CA TYR A 236 3.81 -11.55 5.38
C TYR A 236 4.51 -12.90 5.20
N THR A 237 5.80 -12.89 4.86
CA THR A 237 6.60 -14.13 4.74
C THR A 237 6.67 -14.88 6.07
N ASP A 238 6.89 -14.18 7.19
CA ASP A 238 6.92 -14.80 8.52
C ASP A 238 5.53 -15.42 8.87
N LEU A 239 4.42 -14.80 8.45
CA LEU A 239 3.06 -15.36 8.61
C LEU A 239 2.85 -16.60 7.73
N GLU A 240 3.28 -16.55 6.47
CA GLU A 240 3.17 -17.66 5.52
C GLU A 240 3.92 -18.89 6.03
N ASP A 241 5.16 -18.73 6.47
CA ASP A 241 5.98 -19.80 7.06
C ASP A 241 5.30 -20.40 8.31
N TRP A 242 4.70 -19.55 9.15
CA TRP A 242 4.00 -19.99 10.35
C TRP A 242 2.72 -20.78 10.04
N LEU A 243 1.89 -20.31 9.12
CA LEU A 243 0.67 -21.01 8.70
C LEU A 243 1.00 -22.32 7.97
N ALA A 244 2.05 -22.33 7.15
CA ALA A 244 2.54 -23.54 6.49
C ALA A 244 2.94 -24.61 7.53
N GLY A 245 3.67 -24.23 8.58
CA GLY A 245 4.04 -25.13 9.68
C GLY A 245 2.83 -25.67 10.45
N MET A 246 1.80 -24.83 10.68
CA MET A 246 0.55 -25.28 11.28
C MET A 246 -0.14 -26.34 10.42
N THR A 247 -0.15 -26.15 9.10
CA THR A 247 -0.83 -27.04 8.14
C THR A 247 -0.06 -28.32 7.85
N GLU A 248 1.28 -28.30 7.86
CA GLU A 248 2.13 -29.49 7.70
C GLU A 248 2.01 -30.43 8.90
N THR A 249 1.94 -29.87 10.11
CA THR A 249 1.69 -30.63 11.35
C THR A 249 0.33 -31.35 11.28
N VAL A 250 -0.66 -30.77 10.61
CA VAL A 250 -1.96 -31.42 10.36
C VAL A 250 -1.79 -32.65 9.46
N ARG A 251 -1.05 -32.51 8.34
CA ARG A 251 -0.82 -33.64 7.40
C ARG A 251 -0.03 -34.78 8.04
N THR A 252 0.93 -34.47 8.90
CA THR A 252 1.74 -35.48 9.60
C THR A 252 1.01 -36.10 10.79
N SER A 253 0.22 -35.34 11.56
CA SER A 253 -0.62 -35.90 12.64
C SER A 253 -1.69 -36.85 12.12
N SER A 254 -2.27 -36.57 10.95
CA SER A 254 -3.17 -37.50 10.25
C SER A 254 -2.47 -38.77 9.74
N ARG A 255 -1.12 -38.77 9.67
CA ARG A 255 -0.32 -39.88 9.16
C ARG A 255 0.39 -40.67 10.26
N ASP A 256 0.68 -40.04 11.41
CA ASP A 256 1.39 -40.65 12.55
C ASP A 256 0.44 -41.15 13.66
N GLY A 257 -0.86 -40.86 13.53
CA GLY A 257 -1.93 -41.50 14.31
C GLY A 257 -2.21 -42.96 13.93
N SER A 258 -1.58 -43.50 12.88
CA SER A 258 -1.83 -44.86 12.38
C SER A 258 -1.05 -45.96 13.11
N LYS A 259 -0.98 -45.90 14.46
CA LYS A 259 -0.73 -47.13 15.24
C LYS A 259 -2.06 -47.85 15.42
N LEU A 260 -2.33 -48.70 14.42
CA LEU A 260 -3.27 -49.81 14.34
C LEU A 260 -3.92 -50.21 15.68
N THR A 261 -5.13 -49.73 15.93
CA THR A 261 -6.13 -50.43 16.75
C THR A 261 -7.38 -50.58 15.89
N GLU A 262 -7.93 -51.80 15.88
CA GLU A 262 -8.89 -52.35 14.91
C GLU A 262 -10.26 -51.62 14.80
N GLU A 263 -10.47 -50.50 15.48
CA GLU A 263 -11.69 -49.68 15.40
C GLU A 263 -11.63 -48.58 14.32
N ASP A 264 -10.47 -48.33 13.69
CA ASP A 264 -10.27 -47.22 12.73
C ASP A 264 -10.59 -47.57 11.25
N GLY A 265 -11.10 -48.79 11.00
CA GLY A 265 -11.63 -49.18 9.69
C GLY A 265 -12.84 -48.33 9.27
N ASP A 266 -13.56 -47.77 10.24
CA ASP A 266 -14.78 -46.99 10.01
C ASP A 266 -14.48 -45.52 9.64
N LEU A 267 -13.39 -44.93 10.15
CA LEU A 267 -13.02 -43.55 9.84
C LEU A 267 -12.32 -43.42 8.48
N ALA A 268 -11.42 -44.35 8.15
CA ALA A 268 -10.83 -44.44 6.82
C ALA A 268 -11.91 -44.76 5.76
N GLY A 269 -12.88 -45.60 6.12
CA GLY A 269 -14.09 -45.84 5.32
C GLY A 269 -14.95 -44.59 5.16
N ALA A 270 -15.14 -43.80 6.23
CA ALA A 270 -15.90 -42.55 6.19
C ALA A 270 -15.23 -41.48 5.30
N ILE A 271 -13.90 -41.38 5.31
CA ILE A 271 -13.14 -40.48 4.43
C ILE A 271 -13.24 -40.94 2.97
N TYR A 272 -13.12 -42.24 2.70
CA TYR A 272 -13.31 -42.79 1.36
C TYR A 272 -14.74 -42.56 0.85
N ASN A 273 -15.74 -42.73 1.72
CA ASN A 273 -17.15 -42.47 1.40
C ASN A 273 -17.42 -40.97 1.18
N LEU A 274 -16.77 -40.08 1.92
CA LEU A 274 -16.85 -38.62 1.72
C LEU A 274 -16.18 -38.20 0.41
N GLU A 275 -15.03 -38.78 0.07
CA GLU A 275 -14.34 -38.51 -1.19
C GLU A 275 -15.16 -39.02 -2.39
N ALA A 276 -15.75 -40.20 -2.28
CA ALA A 276 -16.67 -40.74 -3.28
C ALA A 276 -17.96 -39.89 -3.39
N ALA A 277 -18.54 -39.45 -2.27
CA ALA A 277 -19.72 -38.59 -2.26
C ALA A 277 -19.42 -37.21 -2.84
N LEU A 278 -18.23 -36.66 -2.57
CA LEU A 278 -17.79 -35.39 -3.12
C LEU A 278 -17.57 -35.49 -4.63
N ALA A 279 -16.88 -36.54 -5.09
CA ALA A 279 -16.68 -36.82 -6.52
C ALA A 279 -18.01 -36.99 -7.28
N ALA A 280 -18.97 -37.70 -6.69
CA ALA A 280 -20.31 -37.85 -7.26
C ALA A 280 -21.06 -36.50 -7.32
N ASN A 281 -20.90 -35.63 -6.31
CA ASN A 281 -21.51 -34.31 -6.28
C ASN A 281 -20.88 -33.36 -7.32
N THR A 282 -19.55 -33.35 -7.47
CA THR A 282 -18.88 -32.58 -8.53
C THR A 282 -19.26 -33.07 -9.92
N GLU A 283 -19.35 -34.39 -10.14
CA GLU A 283 -19.80 -34.91 -11.43
C GLU A 283 -21.25 -34.50 -11.73
N THR A 284 -22.12 -34.52 -10.72
CA THR A 284 -23.51 -34.06 -10.86
C THR A 284 -23.59 -32.57 -11.18
N GLN A 285 -22.77 -31.73 -10.52
CA GLN A 285 -22.70 -30.30 -10.81
C GLN A 285 -22.13 -30.01 -12.21
N ILE A 286 -21.11 -30.75 -12.66
CA ILE A 286 -20.55 -30.60 -14.01
C ILE A 286 -21.60 -30.99 -15.06
N LYS A 287 -22.34 -32.09 -14.85
CA LYS A 287 -23.43 -32.50 -15.73
C LYS A 287 -24.58 -31.48 -15.75
N ALA A 288 -24.95 -30.93 -14.59
CA ALA A 288 -25.97 -29.89 -14.49
C ALA A 288 -25.57 -28.60 -15.23
N LEU A 289 -24.31 -28.15 -15.05
CA LEU A 289 -23.75 -26.99 -15.76
C LEU A 289 -23.64 -27.23 -17.28
N ALA A 290 -23.28 -28.45 -17.70
CA ALA A 290 -23.25 -28.82 -19.11
C ALA A 290 -24.66 -28.82 -19.73
N GLY A 291 -25.66 -29.30 -18.98
CA GLY A 291 -27.07 -29.27 -19.39
C GLY A 291 -27.60 -27.85 -19.56
N GLN A 292 -27.36 -26.97 -18.56
CA GLN A 292 -27.74 -25.56 -18.64
C GLN A 292 -27.08 -24.84 -19.83
N ASN A 293 -25.80 -25.13 -20.12
CA ASN A 293 -25.13 -24.57 -21.28
C ASN A 293 -25.68 -25.09 -22.62
N ALA A 294 -26.16 -26.33 -22.68
CA ALA A 294 -26.79 -26.87 -23.88
C ALA A 294 -28.17 -26.23 -24.11
N GLU A 295 -28.98 -26.11 -23.05
CA GLU A 295 -30.28 -25.46 -23.08
C GLU A 295 -30.16 -23.98 -23.50
N LEU A 296 -29.21 -23.25 -22.90
CA LEU A 296 -28.93 -21.86 -23.28
C LEU A 296 -28.52 -21.73 -24.75
N LYS A 297 -27.70 -22.66 -25.27
CA LYS A 297 -27.32 -22.67 -26.69
C LYS A 297 -28.52 -22.92 -27.61
N ASP A 298 -29.43 -23.80 -27.23
CA ASP A 298 -30.63 -24.07 -28.01
C ASP A 298 -31.63 -22.91 -27.95
N GLU A 299 -31.73 -22.22 -26.81
CA GLU A 299 -32.52 -21.00 -26.67
C GLU A 299 -31.93 -19.86 -27.54
N ILE A 300 -30.60 -19.67 -27.54
CA ILE A 300 -29.92 -18.72 -28.43
C ILE A 300 -30.17 -19.06 -29.91
N ARG A 301 -30.13 -20.34 -30.29
CA ARG A 301 -30.46 -20.77 -31.66
C ARG A 301 -31.93 -20.56 -32.01
N ALA A 302 -32.85 -20.76 -31.06
CA ALA A 302 -34.27 -20.49 -31.24
C ALA A 302 -34.51 -18.98 -31.43
N LEU A 303 -33.88 -18.14 -30.59
CA LEU A 303 -33.93 -16.68 -30.70
C LEU A 303 -33.41 -16.21 -32.06
N ASN A 304 -32.27 -16.75 -32.50
CA ASN A 304 -31.67 -16.41 -33.80
C ASN A 304 -32.60 -16.79 -34.97
N ARG A 305 -33.22 -17.98 -34.92
CA ARG A 305 -34.21 -18.40 -35.93
C ARG A 305 -35.46 -17.51 -35.97
N THR A 306 -35.88 -16.98 -34.82
CA THR A 306 -37.00 -16.04 -34.73
C THR A 306 -36.60 -14.67 -35.30
N LEU A 307 -35.41 -14.16 -34.94
CA LEU A 307 -34.86 -12.91 -35.49
C LEU A 307 -34.70 -12.93 -37.01
N ILE A 308 -34.21 -14.03 -37.58
CA ILE A 308 -34.10 -14.19 -39.04
C ILE A 308 -35.48 -14.18 -39.71
N ARG A 309 -36.51 -14.79 -39.09
CA ARG A 309 -37.89 -14.76 -39.59
C ARG A 309 -38.51 -13.36 -39.56
N PHE A 310 -38.20 -12.54 -38.56
CA PHE A 310 -38.65 -11.15 -38.49
C PHE A 310 -37.84 -10.19 -39.37
N GLY A 311 -36.55 -10.47 -39.61
CA GLY A 311 -35.66 -9.67 -40.45
C GLY A 311 -35.76 -9.93 -41.95
N GLY A 312 -36.26 -11.10 -42.37
CA GLY A 312 -36.41 -11.50 -43.78
C GLY A 312 -37.75 -11.14 -44.43
N GLY A 313 -38.64 -10.43 -43.71
CA GLY A 313 -39.92 -9.94 -44.23
C GLY A 313 -39.84 -8.49 -44.69
N LYS A 314 -39.11 -8.22 -45.77
CA LYS A 314 -39.26 -7.05 -46.62
C LYS A 314 -39.06 -7.46 -48.08
#